data_AF-A0A5K0Y953-F1
#
_entry.id   AF-A0A5K0Y953-F1
#
_cell.length_a   1.000
_cell.length_b   1.000
_cell.length_c   1.000
_cell.angle_alpha   90.00
_cell.angle_beta   90.00
_cell.angle_gamma   90.00
#
_symmetry.space_group_name_H-M   'P 1'
#
loop_
_entity.id
_entity.type
_entity.pdbx_description
1 polymer ?
#
loop_
_entity_poly.entity_id
_entity_poly.type
_entity_poly.pdbx_seq_one_letter_code
_entity_poly.pdbx_strand_id
1 'polypeptide(L)' 'VTGDVVLVDRGNCTFTAKANIAEDAGAMALLVTNNRE' A
#
# COMPACT_ATOMS: atom_id res chain seq x y z
N VAL A 1 -7.08 -7.29 -6.59
CA VAL A 1 -6.39 -5.99 -6.46
C VAL A 1 -6.49 -5.14 -7.71
N THR A 2 -6.54 -5.70 -8.93
CA THR A 2 -6.81 -4.89 -10.13
C THR A 2 -8.10 -4.08 -9.98
N GLY A 3 -7.97 -2.75 -9.94
CA GLY A 3 -9.08 -1.82 -9.75
C GLY A 3 -9.55 -1.63 -8.29
N ASP A 4 -8.89 -2.25 -7.31
CA ASP A 4 -9.26 -2.13 -5.90
C ASP A 4 -8.47 -1.00 -5.21
N VAL A 5 -8.99 -0.53 -4.07
CA VAL A 5 -8.23 0.26 -3.09
C VAL A 5 -7.68 -0.67 -2.03
N VAL A 6 -6.37 -0.62 -1.76
CA VAL A 6 -5.69 -1.54 -0.84
C VAL A 6 -5.28 -0.85 0.46
N LEU A 7 -5.56 -1.51 1.59
CA LEU A 7 -5.12 -1.10 2.91
C LEU A 7 -3.83 -1.84 3.28
N VAL A 8 -2.81 -1.12 3.73
CA VAL A 8 -1.54 -1.71 4.17
C VAL A 8 -1.05 -1.09 5.46
N ASP A 9 -0.46 -1.91 6.32
CA ASP A 9 0.20 -1.42 7.53
C ASP A 9 1.53 -0.73 7.23
N ARG A 10 1.85 0.25 8.08
CA ARG A 10 3.20 0.80 8.17
C ARG A 10 4.14 -0.31 8.67
N GLY A 11 5.28 -0.42 8.00
CA GLY A 11 6.29 -1.43 8.31
C GLY A 11 7.67 -0.91 7.95
N ASN A 12 8.61 -1.82 7.68
CA ASN A 12 10.03 -1.49 7.54
C ASN A 12 10.47 -1.07 6.12
N CYS A 13 9.53 -0.93 5.18
CA CYS A 13 9.79 -0.43 3.83
C CYS A 13 9.21 0.97 3.62
N THR A 14 9.76 1.71 2.65
CA THR A 14 9.30 3.06 2.32
C THR A 14 7.90 3.05 1.74
N PHE A 15 7.19 4.18 1.83
CA PHE A 15 5.86 4.31 1.21
C PHE A 15 5.92 4.15 -0.30
N THR A 16 6.98 4.63 -0.96
CA THR A 16 7.18 4.45 -2.40
C THR A 16 7.31 2.98 -2.78
N ALA A 17 8.03 2.17 -1.98
CA ALA A 17 8.12 0.73 -2.23
C ALA A 17 6.74 0.05 -2.14
N LYS A 18 5.91 0.45 -1.17
CA LYS A 18 4.53 -0.06 -1.04
C LYS A 18 3.66 0.36 -2.23
N ALA A 19 3.77 1.62 -2.67
CA ALA A 19 3.01 2.14 -3.81
C ALA A 19 3.36 1.39 -5.11
N ASN A 20 4.64 1.21 -5.41
CA ASN A 20 5.09 0.51 -6.62
C ASN A 20 4.57 -0.92 -6.65
N ILE A 21 4.68 -1.66 -5.53
CA ILE A 21 4.16 -3.03 -5.46
C ILE A 21 2.64 -3.08 -5.64
N ALA A 22 1.91 -2.13 -5.05
CA ALA A 22 0.46 -2.06 -5.18
C ALA A 22 0.03 -1.72 -6.62
N GLU A 23 0.72 -0.79 -7.27
CA GLU A 23 0.50 -0.39 -8.66
C GLU A 23 0.80 -1.54 -9.63
N ASP A 24 1.92 -2.26 -9.45
CA ASP A 24 2.28 -3.44 -10.25
C ASP A 24 1.23 -4.56 -10.12
N ALA A 25 0.54 -4.65 -8.97
CA ALA A 25 -0.58 -5.56 -8.74
C ALA A 25 -1.93 -5.04 -9.27
N GLY A 26 -1.95 -3.85 -9.87
CA GLY A 26 -3.12 -3.21 -10.48
C GLY A 26 -4.02 -2.44 -9.52
N ALA A 27 -3.57 -2.14 -8.29
CA ALA A 27 -4.37 -1.36 -7.35
C ALA A 27 -4.60 0.07 -7.87
N MET A 28 -5.79 0.60 -7.61
CA MET A 28 -6.16 1.97 -7.99
C MET A 28 -5.67 3.01 -6.96
N ALA A 29 -5.63 2.63 -5.69
CA ALA A 29 -5.13 3.49 -4.62
C ALA A 29 -4.62 2.68 -3.42
N LEU A 30 -3.75 3.30 -2.63
CA LEU A 30 -3.13 2.76 -1.42
C LEU A 30 -3.51 3.59 -0.20
N LEU A 31 -4.11 2.97 0.81
CA LEU A 31 -4.31 3.54 2.14
C LEU A 31 -3.28 2.93 3.10
N VAL A 32 -2.44 3.76 3.71
CA VAL A 32 -1.43 3.30 4.67
C VAL A 32 -1.91 3.58 6.09
N THR A 33 -2.08 2.54 6.88
CA THR A 33 -2.38 2.64 8.31
C THR A 33 -1.11 2.83 9.11
N ASN A 34 -1.08 3.88 9.93
CA ASN A 34 -0.04 4.04 10.92
C ASN A 34 -0.48 3.31 12.19
N ASN A 35 0.05 2.12 12.41
CA ASN A 35 -0.09 1.43 13.69
C ASN A 35 0.92 2.03 14.68
N ARG A 36 0.41 2.73 15.69
CA ARG A 36 1.15 2.99 16.92
C ARG A 36 0.76 1.89 17.90
N GLU A 37 1.76 1.18 18.43
CA GLU A 37 1.68 0.63 19.78
C GLU A 37 2.20 1.70 20.76
#